data_AF-A0A5A9P8C1-F1
#
_entry.id   AF-A0A5A9P8C1-F1
#
_cell.length_a   1.000
_cell.length_b   1.000
_cell.length_c   1.000
_cell.angle_alpha   90.00
_cell.angle_beta   90.00
_cell.angle_gamma   90.00
#
_symmetry.space_group_name_H-M   'P 1'
#
loop_
_entity.id
_entity.type
_entity.pdbx_description
1 polymer ?
#
loop_
_entity_poly.entity_id
_entity_poly.type
_entity_poly.pdbx_seq_one_letter_code
_entity_poly.pdbx_strand_id
1 'polypeptide(L)'
;MFKTMDLVEENFKQKLGKKQGLKQKKTHKCAAILDFIPVVSRPGTDISAAVDRLNSSGVHKPVVLVVLHHTFDNEKVVPDSNNAVNRDNTLAVDCLFNEDVGLLNCLKNEEAYEEIAKYLKSNNLTSYAYYKDLPSPYPSSDNNKNK
;
A
#
# COMPACT_ATOMS: atom_id res chain seq x y z
N MET A 1 -9.02 -16.50 4.74
CA MET A 1 -8.67 -15.25 4.02
C MET A 1 -8.35 -14.10 4.96
N PHE A 2 -9.21 -13.72 5.91
CA PHE A 2 -8.94 -12.59 6.84
C PHE A 2 -7.64 -12.72 7.66
N LYS A 3 -7.37 -13.89 8.27
CA LYS A 3 -6.15 -14.11 9.08
C LYS A 3 -4.83 -13.97 8.31
N THR A 4 -4.83 -14.26 7.01
CA THR A 4 -3.63 -14.22 6.16
C THR A 4 -3.22 -12.78 5.87
N MET A 5 -4.19 -11.90 5.62
CA MET A 5 -3.89 -10.52 5.25
C MET A 5 -3.32 -9.74 6.44
N ASP A 6 -3.83 -10.00 7.65
CA ASP A 6 -3.27 -9.43 8.87
C ASP A 6 -1.78 -9.79 9.03
N LEU A 7 -1.42 -11.06 8.79
CA LEU A 7 -0.03 -11.52 8.84
C LEU A 7 0.85 -10.83 7.78
N VAL A 8 0.37 -10.72 6.53
CA VAL A 8 1.05 -10.02 5.44
C VAL A 8 1.35 -8.57 5.82
N GLU A 9 0.34 -7.86 6.31
CA GLU A 9 0.48 -6.46 6.68
C GLU A 9 1.39 -6.28 7.90
N GLU A 10 1.32 -7.16 8.90
CA GLU A 10 2.22 -7.15 10.07
C GLU A 10 3.67 -7.40 9.67
N ASN A 11 3.94 -8.40 8.84
CA ASN A 11 5.28 -8.66 8.31
C ASN A 11 5.81 -7.47 7.51
N PHE A 12 4.95 -6.86 6.69
CA PHE A 12 5.29 -5.67 5.93
C PHE A 12 5.67 -4.51 6.85
N LYS A 13 4.82 -4.23 7.84
CA LYS A 13 5.01 -3.19 8.86
C LYS A 13 6.33 -3.37 9.60
N GLN A 14 6.65 -4.61 9.99
CA GLN A 14 7.88 -4.94 10.69
C GLN A 14 9.12 -4.71 9.82
N LYS A 15 9.11 -5.13 8.55
CA LYS A 15 10.25 -4.93 7.63
C LYS A 15 10.45 -3.46 7.29
N LEU A 16 9.39 -2.75 6.88
CA LEU A 16 9.50 -1.33 6.54
C LEU A 16 9.88 -0.47 7.75
N GLY A 17 9.36 -0.80 8.94
CA GLY A 17 9.68 -0.10 10.18
C GLY A 17 11.16 -0.16 10.60
N LYS A 18 11.95 -1.08 10.02
CA LYS A 18 13.40 -1.18 10.22
C LYS A 18 14.20 -0.22 9.31
N LYS A 19 13.57 0.40 8.30
CA LYS A 19 14.26 1.35 7.40
C LYS A 19 14.61 2.64 8.14
N GLN A 20 15.90 2.97 8.18
CA GLN A 20 16.40 4.17 8.87
C GLN A 20 15.82 5.46 8.27
N GLY A 21 15.49 6.41 9.15
CA GLY A 21 15.00 7.74 8.77
C GLY A 21 13.50 7.84 8.49
N LEU A 22 12.77 6.72 8.56
CA LEU A 22 11.31 6.70 8.42
C LEU A 22 10.65 6.44 9.77
N LYS A 23 9.58 7.17 10.07
CA LYS A 23 8.79 7.01 11.30
C LYS A 23 7.34 6.71 10.99
N GLN A 24 6.87 5.53 11.39
CA GLN A 24 5.45 5.21 11.37
C GLN A 24 4.69 6.07 12.40
N LYS A 25 3.51 6.57 12.01
CA LYS A 25 2.55 7.25 12.87
C LYS A 25 1.18 6.59 12.75
N LYS A 26 0.32 6.80 13.75
CA LYS A 26 -1.08 6.32 13.80
C LYS A 26 -2.10 7.47 13.69
N THR A 27 -1.72 8.56 13.03
CA THR A 27 -2.54 9.77 12.94
C THR A 27 -2.36 10.43 11.58
N HIS A 28 -3.31 11.30 11.24
CA HIS A 28 -3.22 12.20 10.09
C HIS A 28 -2.08 13.21 10.17
N LYS A 29 -1.25 13.23 11.22
CA LYS A 29 -0.06 14.10 11.31
C LYS A 29 1.21 13.40 10.80
N CYS A 30 1.11 12.70 9.67
CA CYS A 30 2.21 12.08 8.92
C CYS A 30 2.53 12.84 7.62
N ALA A 31 3.69 12.57 7.00
CA ALA A 31 4.08 13.17 5.72
C ALA A 31 3.53 12.39 4.51
N ALA A 32 3.41 11.07 4.62
CA ALA A 32 2.88 10.19 3.58
C ALA A 32 1.86 9.18 4.13
N ILE A 33 1.11 8.54 3.23
CA ILE A 33 0.18 7.46 3.55
C ILE A 33 0.56 6.19 2.76
N LEU A 34 0.52 5.04 3.41
CA LEU A 34 0.68 3.73 2.78
C LEU A 34 -0.65 2.99 2.79
N ASP A 35 -1.04 2.41 1.67
CA ASP A 35 -2.29 1.63 1.54
C ASP A 35 -2.03 0.27 0.91
N PHE A 36 -2.64 -0.78 1.44
CA PHE A 36 -2.46 -2.16 0.98
C PHE A 36 -3.54 -2.51 -0.02
N ILE A 37 -3.14 -2.87 -1.25
CA ILE A 37 -4.04 -3.17 -2.36
C ILE A 37 -3.87 -4.64 -2.74
N PRO A 38 -4.59 -5.57 -2.09
CA PRO A 38 -4.61 -6.95 -2.54
C PRO A 38 -5.28 -7.05 -3.91
N VAL A 39 -4.60 -7.70 -4.85
CA VAL A 39 -5.15 -7.98 -6.18
C VAL A 39 -6.17 -9.11 -6.04
N VAL A 40 -7.44 -8.77 -6.18
CA VAL A 40 -8.57 -9.72 -6.10
C VAL A 40 -9.16 -9.98 -7.48
N SER A 41 -9.13 -8.96 -8.35
CA SER A 41 -9.67 -9.05 -9.70
C SER A 41 -8.53 -9.00 -10.72
N ARG A 42 -8.03 -7.81 -11.00
CA ARG A 42 -6.91 -7.50 -11.88
C ARG A 42 -6.20 -6.26 -11.31
N PRO A 43 -4.86 -6.19 -11.36
CA PRO A 43 -4.11 -5.09 -10.73
C PRO A 43 -4.64 -3.69 -11.11
N GLY A 44 -4.88 -3.44 -12.40
CA GLY A 44 -5.37 -2.14 -12.87
C GLY A 44 -6.73 -1.74 -12.30
N THR A 45 -7.65 -2.69 -12.14
CA THR A 45 -8.99 -2.42 -11.56
C THR A 45 -8.89 -2.12 -10.07
N ASP A 46 -8.14 -2.94 -9.33
CA ASP A 46 -8.01 -2.78 -7.88
C ASP A 46 -7.23 -1.49 -7.52
N ILE A 47 -6.22 -1.13 -8.33
CA ILE A 47 -5.48 0.16 -8.22
C ILE A 47 -6.41 1.34 -8.52
N SER A 48 -7.20 1.28 -9.60
CA SER A 48 -8.14 2.37 -9.95
C SER A 48 -9.14 2.62 -8.83
N ALA A 49 -9.72 1.56 -8.26
CA ALA A 49 -10.65 1.66 -7.15
C ALA A 49 -9.99 2.27 -5.89
N ALA A 50 -8.73 1.94 -5.62
CA ALA A 50 -7.97 2.55 -4.53
C ALA A 50 -7.72 4.04 -4.76
N VAL A 51 -7.34 4.43 -5.98
CA VAL A 51 -7.16 5.83 -6.36
C VAL A 51 -8.46 6.62 -6.23
N ASP A 52 -9.58 6.08 -6.70
CA ASP A 52 -10.91 6.73 -6.59
C ASP A 52 -11.33 6.92 -5.13
N ARG A 53 -11.07 5.92 -4.28
CA ARG A 53 -11.28 6.02 -2.83
C ARG A 53 -10.43 7.13 -2.22
N LEU A 54 -9.14 7.20 -2.57
CA LEU A 54 -8.23 8.23 -2.04
C LEU A 54 -8.64 9.63 -2.48
N ASN A 55 -9.03 9.80 -3.74
CA ASN A 55 -9.53 11.07 -4.27
C ASN A 55 -10.81 11.52 -3.56
N SER A 56 -11.75 10.60 -3.36
CA SER A 56 -13.03 10.86 -2.67
C SER A 56 -12.85 11.15 -1.19
N SER A 57 -11.80 10.60 -0.57
CA SER A 57 -11.45 10.85 0.83
C SER A 57 -10.79 12.22 1.06
N GLY A 58 -10.38 12.97 0.02
CA GLY A 58 -9.65 14.22 0.21
C GLY A 58 -8.24 14.03 0.79
N VAL A 59 -7.66 12.83 0.60
CA VAL A 59 -6.24 12.59 0.87
C VAL A 59 -5.41 13.32 -0.19
N HIS A 60 -4.83 14.46 0.17
CA HIS A 60 -3.94 15.24 -0.72
C HIS A 60 -2.45 14.95 -0.52
N LYS A 61 -2.11 14.06 0.42
CA LYS A 61 -0.73 13.72 0.74
C LYS A 61 -0.12 12.79 -0.31
N PRO A 62 1.21 12.69 -0.36
CA PRO A 62 1.89 11.58 -1.03
C PRO A 62 1.36 10.22 -0.54
N VAL A 63 1.08 9.32 -1.46
CA VAL A 63 0.58 7.98 -1.20
C VAL A 63 1.51 6.93 -1.80
N VAL A 64 1.69 5.83 -1.08
CA VAL A 64 2.30 4.61 -1.59
C VAL A 64 1.24 3.51 -1.57
N LEU A 65 0.96 2.94 -2.74
CA LEU A 65 0.11 1.76 -2.90
C LEU A 65 1.00 0.52 -2.86
N VAL A 66 0.82 -0.33 -1.86
CA VAL A 66 1.49 -1.63 -1.76
C VAL A 66 0.58 -2.66 -2.41
N VAL A 67 0.85 -2.98 -3.68
CA VAL A 67 0.04 -3.90 -4.49
C VAL A 67 0.46 -5.33 -4.18
N LEU A 68 -0.45 -6.12 -3.62
CA LEU A 68 -0.17 -7.48 -3.15
C LEU A 68 -0.69 -8.49 -4.18
N HIS A 69 0.24 -9.18 -4.84
CA HIS A 69 -0.03 -10.23 -5.81
C HIS A 69 0.05 -11.60 -5.13
N HIS A 70 -1.06 -12.33 -5.15
CA HIS A 70 -1.09 -13.68 -4.64
C HIS A 70 -0.32 -14.63 -5.57
N THR A 71 0.65 -15.36 -5.04
CA THR A 71 1.40 -16.37 -5.79
C THR A 71 2.23 -17.28 -4.88
N PHE A 72 2.41 -18.54 -5.31
CA PHE A 72 3.38 -19.47 -4.70
C PHE A 72 4.77 -19.39 -5.34
N ASP A 73 4.92 -18.64 -6.43
CA ASP A 73 6.17 -18.48 -7.17
C ASP A 73 6.96 -17.25 -6.66
N ASN A 74 8.10 -17.49 -6.02
CA ASN A 74 8.97 -16.43 -5.50
C ASN A 74 9.61 -15.57 -6.60
N GLU A 75 9.69 -16.08 -7.82
CA GLU A 75 10.30 -15.41 -8.97
C GLU A 75 9.25 -14.82 -9.91
N LYS A 76 7.97 -14.83 -9.50
CA LYS A 76 6.86 -14.34 -10.32
C LYS A 76 7.16 -12.93 -10.84
N VAL A 77 7.15 -12.82 -12.16
CA VAL A 77 7.15 -11.54 -12.85
C VAL A 77 5.71 -11.03 -12.90
N VAL A 78 5.52 -9.79 -12.42
CA VAL A 78 4.25 -9.07 -12.50
C VAL A 78 4.46 -7.79 -13.30
N PRO A 79 3.45 -7.30 -14.02
CA PRO A 79 3.51 -5.98 -14.64
C PRO A 79 3.75 -4.91 -13.58
N ASP A 80 4.51 -3.88 -13.94
CA ASP A 80 4.74 -2.72 -13.07
C ASP A 80 3.42 -1.97 -12.85
N SER A 81 2.95 -2.00 -11.60
CA SER A 81 1.69 -1.40 -11.17
C SER A 81 1.68 0.13 -11.24
N ASN A 82 2.84 0.81 -11.30
CA ASN A 82 2.88 2.26 -11.48
C ASN A 82 2.21 2.70 -12.78
N ASN A 83 2.20 1.86 -13.80
CA ASN A 83 1.56 2.16 -15.08
C ASN A 83 0.04 2.31 -14.98
N ALA A 84 -0.59 1.81 -13.91
CA ALA A 84 -2.02 1.94 -13.65
C ALA A 84 -2.37 3.11 -12.72
N VAL A 85 -1.36 3.83 -12.21
CA VAL A 85 -1.56 4.93 -11.26
C VAL A 85 -1.85 6.23 -12.00
N ASN A 86 -3.07 6.75 -11.84
CA ASN A 86 -3.50 8.03 -12.40
C ASN A 86 -3.80 9.06 -11.30
N ARG A 87 -2.84 9.28 -10.39
CA ARG A 87 -2.94 10.26 -9.30
C ARG A 87 -1.57 10.82 -8.97
N ASP A 88 -1.45 12.15 -8.96
CA ASP A 88 -0.21 12.82 -8.59
C ASP A 88 0.27 12.43 -7.19
N ASN A 89 1.60 12.48 -6.99
CA ASN A 89 2.23 12.11 -5.72
C ASN A 89 1.82 10.70 -5.23
N THR A 90 1.71 9.75 -6.17
CA THR A 90 1.39 8.35 -5.84
C THR A 90 2.45 7.45 -6.43
N LEU A 91 3.03 6.60 -5.60
CA LEU A 91 3.87 5.49 -6.00
C LEU A 91 3.07 4.19 -5.83
N ALA A 92 3.13 3.27 -6.77
CA ALA A 92 2.78 1.88 -6.55
C ALA A 92 4.05 1.03 -6.45
N VAL A 93 4.06 0.06 -5.56
CA VAL A 93 5.09 -0.98 -5.52
C VAL A 93 4.44 -2.35 -5.50
N ASP A 94 5.08 -3.31 -6.14
CA ASP A 94 4.56 -4.67 -6.28
C ASP A 94 5.18 -5.60 -5.24
N CYS A 95 4.34 -6.35 -4.54
CA CYS A 95 4.74 -7.32 -3.53
C CYS A 95 4.07 -8.66 -3.78
N LEU A 96 4.78 -9.76 -3.54
CA LEU A 96 4.30 -11.13 -3.67
C LEU A 96 3.98 -11.71 -2.30
N PHE A 97 2.87 -12.43 -2.20
CA PHE A 97 2.46 -13.11 -0.97
C PHE A 97 1.71 -14.41 -1.26
N ASN A 98 1.63 -15.29 -0.27
CA ASN A 98 0.67 -16.40 -0.24
C ASN A 98 0.09 -16.60 1.18
N GLU A 99 -0.84 -17.54 1.29
CA GLU A 99 -1.54 -17.86 2.52
C GLU A 99 -0.73 -18.65 3.54
N ASP A 100 0.31 -19.35 3.10
CA ASP A 100 1.11 -20.23 3.95
C ASP A 100 2.15 -19.44 4.75
N VAL A 101 2.83 -18.50 4.09
CA VAL A 101 3.96 -17.76 4.68
C VAL A 101 3.72 -16.26 4.78
N GLY A 102 2.61 -15.75 4.25
CA GLY A 102 2.39 -14.31 4.12
C GLY A 102 3.28 -13.73 3.03
N LEU A 103 4.06 -12.69 3.34
CA LEU A 103 4.97 -12.09 2.36
C LEU A 103 6.11 -13.02 1.99
N LEU A 104 6.34 -13.16 0.69
CA LEU A 104 7.44 -13.96 0.18
C LEU A 104 8.79 -13.32 0.53
N ASN A 105 9.78 -14.16 0.81
CA ASN A 105 11.16 -13.73 0.94
C ASN A 105 11.83 -13.77 -0.45
N CYS A 106 11.60 -12.74 -1.25
CA CYS A 106 12.08 -12.65 -2.63
C CYS A 106 12.63 -11.27 -2.97
N LEU A 107 13.42 -11.20 -4.05
CA LEU A 107 14.05 -9.97 -4.52
C LEU A 107 13.02 -8.85 -4.75
N LYS A 108 11.87 -9.18 -5.35
CA LYS A 108 10.80 -8.21 -5.64
C LYS A 108 10.30 -7.49 -4.38
N ASN A 109 10.10 -8.22 -3.29
CA ASN A 109 9.64 -7.62 -2.03
C ASN A 109 10.74 -6.77 -1.38
N GLU A 110 12.01 -7.19 -1.49
CA GLU A 110 13.13 -6.38 -1.00
C GLU A 110 13.29 -5.07 -1.80
N GLU A 111 13.16 -5.14 -3.13
CA GLU A 111 13.14 -3.99 -4.02
C GLU A 111 11.98 -3.03 -3.69
N ALA A 112 10.78 -3.56 -3.42
CA ALA A 112 9.64 -2.75 -3.02
C ALA A 112 9.92 -1.93 -1.74
N TYR A 113 10.57 -2.52 -0.72
CA TYR A 113 10.94 -1.77 0.49
C TYR A 113 11.98 -0.68 0.21
N GLU A 114 12.96 -0.96 -0.65
CA GLU A 114 13.97 0.04 -1.03
C GLU A 114 13.37 1.16 -1.86
N GLU A 115 12.45 0.85 -2.77
CA GLU A 115 11.76 1.83 -3.59
C GLU A 115 10.89 2.76 -2.75
N ILE A 116 10.14 2.22 -1.79
CA ILE A 116 9.39 3.02 -0.81
C ILE A 116 10.35 3.93 -0.04
N ALA A 117 11.44 3.37 0.50
CA ALA A 117 12.38 4.15 1.30
C ALA A 117 13.03 5.26 0.48
N LYS A 118 13.41 4.98 -0.77
CA LYS A 118 13.98 5.95 -1.71
C LYS A 118 12.97 7.03 -2.05
N TYR A 119 11.75 6.66 -2.42
CA TYR A 119 10.68 7.61 -2.74
C TYR A 119 10.41 8.57 -1.59
N LEU A 120 10.22 8.03 -0.38
CA LEU A 120 9.95 8.85 0.79
C LEU A 120 11.12 9.79 1.12
N LYS A 121 12.37 9.29 1.07
CA LYS A 121 13.56 10.10 1.35
C LYS A 121 13.80 11.20 0.32
N SER A 122 13.71 10.88 -0.97
CA SER A 122 13.92 11.84 -2.06
C SER A 122 12.89 12.98 -2.04
N ASN A 123 11.72 12.75 -1.46
CA ASN A 123 10.67 13.74 -1.29
C ASN A 123 10.66 14.39 0.11
N ASN A 124 11.69 14.16 0.94
CA ASN A 124 11.80 14.65 2.33
C ASN A 124 10.63 14.21 3.25
N LEU A 125 10.01 13.06 2.97
CA LEU A 125 8.89 12.49 3.71
C LEU A 125 9.40 11.55 4.81
N THR A 126 9.72 12.10 5.97
CA THR A 126 10.34 11.34 7.09
C THR A 126 9.35 10.55 7.95
N SER A 127 8.05 10.63 7.67
CA SER A 127 7.03 9.89 8.41
C SER A 127 5.87 9.46 7.55
N TYR A 128 5.30 8.31 7.88
CA TYR A 128 4.17 7.74 7.16
C TYR A 128 3.14 7.16 8.13
N ALA A 129 1.92 6.96 7.65
CA ALA A 129 0.89 6.21 8.36
C ALA A 129 0.23 5.22 7.41
N TYR A 130 -0.29 4.12 7.93
CA TYR A 130 -1.08 3.20 7.12
C TYR A 130 -2.52 3.70 7.02
N TYR A 131 -3.08 3.72 5.82
CA TYR A 131 -4.43 4.24 5.55
C TYR A 131 -5.47 3.62 6.47
N LYS A 132 -5.45 2.29 6.62
CA LYS A 132 -6.35 1.55 7.52
C LYS A 132 -6.19 1.84 9.01
N ASP A 133 -5.02 2.34 9.43
CA ASP A 133 -4.72 2.64 10.83
C ASP A 133 -5.08 4.10 11.20
N LEU A 134 -5.54 4.90 10.23
CA LEU A 134 -5.89 6.30 10.47
C LEU A 134 -7.28 6.41 11.10
N PRO A 135 -7.45 7.27 12.14
CA PRO A 135 -8.79 7.54 12.68
C PRO A 135 -9.65 8.18 11.59
N SER A 136 -10.87 7.71 11.40
CA SER A 136 -11.80 8.29 10.41
C SER A 136 -11.92 9.81 10.60
N PRO A 137 -11.82 10.59 9.52
CA PRO A 137 -13.04 11.18 8.99
C PRO A 137 -13.00 11.13 7.47
N TYR A 138 -13.19 9.95 6.90
CA TYR A 138 -13.47 9.85 5.47
C TYR A 138 -14.87 9.26 5.35
N PRO A 139 -15.87 10.06 4.91
CA PRO A 139 -17.23 9.57 4.82
C PRO A 139 -17.20 8.35 3.90
N SER A 140 -17.67 7.23 4.43
CA SER A 140 -18.03 6.08 3.62
C SER A 140 -18.92 6.59 2.49
N SER A 141 -18.67 6.17 1.26
CA SER A 141 -19.60 6.38 0.13
C SER A 141 -20.93 5.65 0.33
N ASP A 142 -21.20 5.09 1.51
CA ASP A 142 -22.43 4.40 1.90
C ASP A 142 -23.59 5.36 2.22
N ASN A 143 -23.71 6.46 1.49
CA ASN A 143 -24.94 7.26 1.41
C ASN A 143 -25.66 7.04 0.09
N ASN A 144 -25.67 5.80 -0.42
CA ASN A 144 -26.62 5.39 -1.45
C ASN A 144 -27.31 4.06 -1.11
N LYS A 145 -27.90 4.01 0.09
CA LYS A 145 -29.09 3.21 0.37
C LYS A 145 -30.18 4.18 0.76
N ASN A 146 -30.86 4.75 -0.24
CA ASN A 146 -32.24 5.21 -0.20
C ASN A 146 -32.62 5.84 -1.54
N LYS A 147 -32.95 5.01 -2.54
CA LYS A 147 -34.20 5.14 -3.31
C LYS A 147 -34.47 3.87 -4.10
#